data_AF-J7GYR4-F1
#
_entry.id   AF-J7GYR4-F1
#
_cell.length_a   1.000
_cell.length_b   1.000
_cell.length_c   1.000
_cell.angle_alpha   90.00
_cell.angle_beta   90.00
_cell.angle_gamma   90.00
#
_symmetry.space_group_name_H-M   'P 1'
#
loop_
_entity.id
_entity.type
_entity.pdbx_description
1 polymer ?
#
loop_
_entity_poly.entity_id
_entity_poly.type
_entity_poly.pdbx_seq_one_letter_code
_entity_poly.pdbx_strand_id
1 'polypeptide(L)' 'MNIKMNNNYIINKGFGEIKIQNFFLIKKLKKIKNHFFLNKRDLKCKILISKIFHKIRKNIFYLKKNI' A
#
# COMPACT_ATOMS: atom_id res chain seq x y z
N MET A 1 -19.50 -8.38 26.90
CA MET A 1 -20.35 -8.32 25.69
C MET A 1 -19.50 -8.79 24.51
N ASN A 2 -19.61 -10.07 24.13
CA ASN A 2 -18.79 -10.68 23.08
C ASN A 2 -19.36 -10.31 21.71
N ILE A 3 -18.87 -9.21 21.13
CA ILE A 3 -19.14 -8.89 19.74
C ILE A 3 -18.30 -9.86 18.92
N LYS A 4 -18.88 -10.99 18.50
CA LYS A 4 -18.32 -11.82 17.44
C LYS A 4 -18.23 -10.92 16.19
N MET A 5 -17.06 -10.36 15.93
CA MET A 5 -16.80 -9.64 14.68
C MET A 5 -17.01 -10.63 13.54
N ASN A 6 -18.03 -10.37 12.74
CA ASN A 6 -18.33 -11.16 11.56
C ASN A 6 -17.23 -10.88 10.52
N ASN A 7 -16.24 -11.77 10.42
CA ASN A 7 -15.02 -11.59 9.62
C ASN A 7 -15.28 -11.25 8.14
N ASN A 8 -16.49 -11.51 7.63
CA ASN A 8 -16.85 -11.24 6.23
C ASN A 8 -17.25 -9.78 5.95
N TYR A 9 -17.64 -8.99 6.96
CA TYR A 9 -18.11 -7.61 6.73
C TYR A 9 -16.98 -6.57 6.66
N ILE A 10 -15.79 -6.90 7.19
CA ILE A 10 -14.59 -6.04 7.12
C ILE A 10 -13.95 -6.12 5.72
N ILE A 11 -14.30 -7.12 4.91
CA ILE A 11 -13.49 -7.50 3.77
C ILE A 11 -13.49 -6.46 2.64
N ASN A 12 -14.51 -5.62 2.40
CA ASN A 12 -14.56 -4.92 1.10
C ASN A 12 -15.13 -3.49 1.03
N LYS A 13 -15.35 -2.76 2.13
CA LYS A 13 -15.78 -1.34 2.04
C LYS A 13 -15.06 -0.48 3.08
N GLY A 14 -13.86 0.01 2.75
CA GLY A 14 -13.06 0.88 3.61
C GLY A 14 -11.55 0.78 3.35
N PHE A 15 -10.71 1.10 4.33
CA PHE A 15 -9.23 1.02 4.21
C PHE A 15 -8.68 -0.39 3.88
N GLY A 16 -9.50 -1.43 4.01
CA GLY A 16 -9.19 -2.80 3.59
C GLY A 16 -9.22 -3.01 2.07
N GLU A 17 -9.86 -2.12 1.30
CA GLU A 17 -9.96 -2.27 -0.14
C GLU A 17 -8.60 -2.05 -0.81
N ILE A 18 -8.21 -3.00 -1.67
CA ILE A 18 -6.88 -3.01 -2.31
C ILE A 18 -6.63 -1.75 -3.17
N LYS A 19 -7.68 -1.22 -3.81
CA LYS A 19 -7.62 0.03 -4.56
C LYS A 19 -7.30 1.22 -3.65
N ILE A 20 -7.97 1.31 -2.50
CA ILE A 20 -7.75 2.35 -1.49
C ILE A 20 -6.35 2.22 -0.88
N GLN A 21 -5.90 1.01 -0.56
CA GLN A 21 -4.53 0.77 -0.08
C GLN A 21 -3.49 1.24 -1.09
N ASN A 22 -3.65 0.90 -2.37
CA ASN A 22 -2.75 1.34 -3.43
C ASN A 22 -2.74 2.86 -3.57
N PHE A 23 -3.89 3.53 -3.47
CA PHE A 23 -3.98 4.98 -3.49
C PHE A 23 -3.12 5.63 -2.39
N PHE A 24 -3.22 5.14 -1.14
CA PHE A 24 -2.42 5.67 -0.04
C PHE A 24 -0.92 5.38 -0.19
N LEU A 25 -0.55 4.21 -0.71
CA LEU A 25 0.84 3.87 -1.00
C LEU A 25 1.44 4.79 -2.07
N ILE A 26 0.69 5.11 -3.13
CA ILE A 26 1.10 6.07 -4.17
C ILE A 26 1.22 7.48 -3.58
N LYS A 27 0.25 7.91 -2.74
CA LYS A 27 0.31 9.20 -2.05
C LYS A 27 1.55 9.31 -1.15
N LYS A 28 1.93 8.23 -0.49
CA LYS A 28 3.16 8.15 0.33
C LYS A 28 4.42 8.27 -0.54
N LEU A 29 4.48 7.59 -1.69
CA LEU A 29 5.59 7.74 -2.64
C LEU A 29 5.75 9.18 -3.13
N LYS A 30 4.64 9.87 -3.45
CA LYS A 30 4.66 11.29 -3.84
C LYS A 30 5.30 12.19 -2.78
N LYS A 31 5.02 11.94 -1.50
CA LYS A 31 5.65 12.68 -0.38
C LYS A 31 7.15 12.39 -0.26
N ILE A 32 7.56 11.12 -0.41
CA ILE A 32 8.96 10.71 -0.28
C ILE A 32 9.80 11.15 -1.50
N LYS A 33 9.17 11.36 -2.66
CA LYS A 33 9.85 11.75 -3.92
C LYS A 33 10.80 12.92 -3.74
N ASN A 34 10.36 13.99 -3.07
CA ASN A 34 11.18 15.19 -2.89
C ASN A 34 12.42 14.91 -2.02
N HIS A 35 12.23 14.20 -0.91
CA HIS A 35 13.35 13.78 -0.05
C HIS A 35 14.34 12.89 -0.79
N PHE A 36 13.85 11.90 -1.54
CA PHE A 36 14.72 11.00 -2.31
C PHE A 36 15.49 11.72 -3.43
N PHE A 37 14.88 12.72 -4.07
CA PHE A 37 15.53 13.50 -5.12
C PHE A 37 16.73 14.30 -4.59
N LEU A 38 16.59 14.89 -3.40
CA LEU A 38 17.65 15.61 -2.71
C LEU A 38 18.71 14.64 -2.15
N ASN A 39 18.28 13.50 -1.60
CA ASN A 39 19.14 12.55 -0.90
C ASN A 39 19.25 11.19 -1.63
N LYS A 40 19.75 11.20 -2.88
CA LYS A 40 19.82 10.00 -3.74
C LYS A 40 20.64 8.83 -3.15
N ARG A 41 21.54 9.10 -2.19
CA ARG A 41 22.38 8.08 -1.54
C ARG A 41 21.72 7.45 -0.30
N ASP A 42 20.57 7.94 0.15
CA ASP A 42 19.90 7.41 1.33
C ASP A 42 19.38 5.98 1.09
N LEU A 43 20.09 5.02 1.69
CA LEU A 43 19.76 3.60 1.62
C LEU A 43 18.43 3.27 2.29
N LYS A 44 18.08 3.94 3.41
CA LYS A 44 16.81 3.70 4.12
C LYS A 44 15.63 4.10 3.24
N CYS A 45 15.73 5.24 2.55
CA CYS A 45 14.72 5.65 1.58
C CYS A 45 14.59 4.68 0.41
N LYS A 46 15.70 4.18 -0.14
CA LYS A 46 15.66 3.17 -1.22
C LYS A 46 14.94 1.89 -0.80
N ILE A 47 15.26 1.38 0.40
CA ILE A 47 14.62 0.18 0.96
C ILE A 47 13.13 0.42 1.15
N LEU A 48 12.74 1.58 1.71
CA LEU A 48 11.34 1.95 1.92
C LEU A 48 10.56 2.02 0.60
N ILE A 49 11.12 2.70 -0.40
CA ILE A 49 10.51 2.83 -1.75
C ILE A 49 10.34 1.45 -2.38
N SER A 50 11.37 0.59 -2.33
CA SER A 50 11.32 -0.77 -2.86
C SER A 50 10.22 -1.61 -2.21
N LYS A 51 10.09 -1.56 -0.87
CA LYS A 51 9.01 -2.23 -0.13
C LYS A 51 7.62 -1.75 -0.57
N ILE A 52 7.45 -0.45 -0.76
CA ILE A 52 6.17 0.13 -1.21
C ILE A 52 5.85 -0.34 -2.63
N PHE A 53 6.80 -0.29 -3.57
CA PHE A 53 6.60 -0.78 -4.93
C PHE A 53 6.25 -2.26 -4.97
N HIS A 54 6.94 -3.09 -4.19
CA HIS A 54 6.65 -4.52 -4.10
C HIS A 54 5.20 -4.76 -3.62
N LYS A 55 4.74 -4.03 -2.61
CA LYS A 55 3.36 -4.13 -2.10
C LYS A 55 2.33 -3.72 -3.16
N ILE A 56 2.54 -2.60 -3.85
CA ILE A 56 1.65 -2.15 -4.94
C ILE A 56 1.60 -3.21 -6.04
N ARG A 57 2.74 -3.77 -6.46
CA ARG A 57 2.81 -4.81 -7.48
C ARG A 57 2.03 -6.06 -7.09
N LYS A 58 2.20 -6.52 -5.84
CA LYS A 58 1.45 -7.67 -5.29
C LYS A 58 -0.06 -7.40 -5.30
N ASN A 59 -0.47 -6.21 -4.90
CA ASN A 59 -1.87 -5.79 -4.88
C ASN A 59 -2.48 -5.74 -6.30
N ILE A 60 -1.75 -5.19 -7.28
CA ILE A 60 -2.18 -5.18 -8.69
C ILE A 60 -2.32 -6.61 -9.24
N PHE A 61 -1.35 -7.48 -8.96
CA PHE A 61 -1.40 -8.88 -9.39
C PHE A 61 -2.61 -9.62 -8.81
N TYR A 62 -2.90 -9.41 -7.52
CA TYR A 62 -4.10 -9.96 -6.88
C TYR A 62 -5.39 -9.46 -7.55
N LEU A 63 -5.49 -8.15 -7.82
CA LEU A 63 -6.64 -7.59 -8.53
C LEU A 63 -6.80 -8.20 -9.92
N LYS A 64 -5.71 -8.35 -10.68
CA LYS A 64 -5.74 -8.97 -12.01
C LYS A 64 -6.17 -10.44 -12.00
N LYS A 65 -5.84 -11.19 -10.94
CA LYS A 65 -6.21 -12.60 -10.81
C LYS A 65 -7.68 -12.80 -10.41
N ASN A 66 -8.27 -11.80 -9.76
CA ASN A 66 -9.66 -11.81 -9.29
C ASN A 66 -10.64 -11.07 -10.23
N ILE A 67 -10.15 -10.57 -11.37
CA ILE A 67 -10.95 -10.13 -12.52
C ILE A 67 -11.11 -11.34 -13.43
#